data_AF-A0AAV1R0C7-F1
#
_entry.id   AF-A0AAV1R0C7-F1
#
_cell.length_a   1.000
_cell.length_b   1.000
_cell.length_c   1.000
_cell.angle_alpha   90.00
_cell.angle_beta   90.00
_cell.angle_gamma   90.00
#
_symmetry.space_group_name_H-M   'P 1'
#
loop_
_entity.id
_entity.type
_entity.pdbx_description
1 polymer ?
#
loop_
_entity_poly.entity_id
_entity_poly.type
_entity_poly.pdbx_seq_one_letter_code
_entity_poly.pdbx_strand_id
1 'polypeptide(L)'
;MATNTSNVTAALLPKPMKATSNGAFQHENPLDFALPLLILQICLVVAFTRTLAFFLKPLRQPRVIAEIVGGILLGPSALGRSEKFLHTVFPAKSMTVLDTVANIGLLFFLFLVGLELDIRAIRRTGKKSLVIAAAGITLPFLLGIGTSVVLRSTISKGVDNAPFLVFMGVSLSITAFPVLARILAELKLLTTDVGRIAMSAAAVNDVAAWILLALAIALSGGNTSPLTSVWVLLCGVGFVVFSIYVTRPLLDLMARRSPEGEPVKEIYICITLSLVLASAFVTDVIGIHALFGAFVVGILIPKDGPFPGVLIEKIEDLVAGLLLPLYFASSGLKTNVATMSGAQSWGLLVLVIATACLGKIIGTMIVSLMFKVPKREAAALGFLMNTKGLVELIVLNIGKDRKVSLLMFNA
;
A
#
# COMPACT_ATOMS: atom_id res chain seq x y z
N MET A 1 36.58 13.82 -43.38
CA MET A 1 35.38 14.40 -42.72
C MET A 1 34.52 13.27 -42.22
N ALA A 2 34.69 12.85 -40.97
CA ALA A 2 33.81 11.91 -40.30
C ALA A 2 33.51 12.50 -38.91
N THR A 3 32.44 13.28 -38.82
CA THR A 3 32.00 13.91 -37.58
C THR A 3 31.15 12.93 -36.77
N ASN A 4 31.66 12.59 -35.59
CA ASN A 4 31.04 11.84 -34.50
C ASN A 4 29.53 12.11 -34.31
N THR A 5 28.69 11.15 -34.69
CA THR A 5 27.27 11.08 -34.31
C THR A 5 27.04 10.44 -32.94
N SER A 6 28.09 9.94 -32.26
CA SER A 6 28.00 9.28 -30.95
C SER A 6 27.93 10.24 -29.75
N ASN A 7 28.24 11.53 -29.91
CA ASN A 7 28.28 12.48 -28.80
C ASN A 7 26.97 13.26 -28.57
N VAL A 8 26.00 13.17 -29.48
CA VAL A 8 24.76 13.97 -29.40
C VAL A 8 23.70 13.30 -28.51
N THR A 9 23.73 11.97 -28.37
CA THR A 9 22.75 11.22 -27.54
C THR A 9 23.09 11.19 -26.06
N ALA A 10 24.34 11.42 -25.65
CA ALA A 10 24.73 11.48 -24.24
C ALA A 10 24.30 12.79 -23.53
N ALA A 11 23.90 13.83 -24.29
CA ALA A 11 23.58 15.15 -23.75
C ALA A 11 22.12 15.31 -23.28
N LEU A 12 21.24 14.33 -23.53
CA LEU A 12 19.79 14.47 -23.31
C LEU A 12 19.25 13.78 -22.05
N LEU A 13 20.09 13.03 -21.31
CA LEU A 13 19.66 12.46 -20.04
C LEU A 13 19.92 13.47 -18.91
N PRO A 14 18.88 13.87 -18.14
CA PRO A 14 19.08 14.74 -16.99
C PRO A 14 20.06 14.07 -16.03
N LYS A 15 21.20 14.71 -15.77
CA LYS A 15 22.19 14.22 -14.80
C LYS A 15 21.52 13.97 -13.45
N PRO A 16 21.84 12.85 -12.76
CA PRO A 16 21.30 12.58 -11.43
C PRO A 16 21.69 13.70 -10.47
N MET A 17 20.80 14.00 -9.52
CA MET A 17 21.05 15.02 -8.50
C MET A 17 22.21 14.56 -7.61
N LYS A 18 23.12 15.49 -7.28
CA LYS A 18 24.14 15.25 -6.25
C LYS A 18 23.46 15.14 -4.89
N ALA A 19 24.03 14.33 -3.99
CA ALA A 19 23.44 14.08 -2.68
C ALA A 19 23.43 15.35 -1.80
N THR A 20 24.55 16.07 -1.74
CA THR A 20 24.77 17.18 -0.81
C THR A 20 25.20 18.45 -1.53
N SER A 21 24.78 19.60 -1.00
CA SER A 21 25.21 20.94 -1.45
C SER A 21 26.34 21.45 -0.57
N ASN A 22 27.22 22.27 -1.13
CA ASN A 22 28.22 23.05 -0.41
C ASN A 22 27.64 24.30 0.28
N GLY A 23 26.36 24.62 0.02
CA GLY A 23 25.58 25.63 0.75
C GLY A 23 25.28 26.90 -0.06
N ALA A 24 24.21 27.59 0.33
CA ALA A 24 23.72 28.79 -0.36
C ALA A 24 24.73 29.93 -0.43
N PHE A 25 25.58 30.08 0.59
CA PHE A 25 26.65 31.09 0.62
C PHE A 25 27.80 30.81 -0.36
N GLN A 26 27.87 29.60 -0.92
CA GLN A 26 28.78 29.25 -2.01
C GLN A 26 28.13 29.41 -3.39
N HIS A 27 27.01 30.13 -3.47
CA HIS A 27 26.23 30.39 -4.69
C HIS A 27 25.60 29.12 -5.30
N GLU A 28 25.42 28.07 -4.50
CA GLU A 28 24.68 26.86 -4.89
C GLU A 28 23.22 26.96 -4.43
N ASN A 29 22.27 26.57 -5.29
CA ASN A 29 20.88 26.45 -4.88
C ASN A 29 20.67 25.08 -4.21
N PRO A 30 20.29 25.01 -2.91
CA PRO A 30 20.10 23.73 -2.22
C PRO A 30 19.00 22.85 -2.84
N LEU A 31 18.05 23.45 -3.58
CA LEU A 31 16.97 22.72 -4.25
C LEU A 31 17.47 21.89 -5.44
N ASP A 32 18.67 22.15 -5.96
CA ASP A 32 19.27 21.37 -7.04
C ASP A 32 19.92 20.06 -6.53
N PHE A 33 19.92 19.83 -5.21
CA PHE A 33 20.53 18.68 -4.55
C PHE A 33 19.49 17.79 -3.88
N ALA A 34 19.76 16.47 -3.88
CA ALA A 34 18.78 15.48 -3.48
C ALA A 34 18.37 15.58 -2.00
N LEU A 35 19.35 15.71 -1.08
CA LEU A 35 19.07 15.72 0.35
C LEU A 35 18.34 17.00 0.82
N PRO A 36 18.80 18.23 0.51
CA PRO A 36 18.11 19.43 0.98
C PRO A 36 16.71 19.56 0.38
N LEU A 37 16.53 19.19 -0.90
CA LEU A 37 15.22 19.17 -1.54
C LEU A 37 14.31 18.13 -0.88
N LEU A 38 14.79 16.92 -0.60
CA LEU A 38 14.00 15.89 0.09
C LEU A 38 13.58 16.37 1.49
N ILE A 39 14.47 17.00 2.24
CA ILE A 39 14.13 17.56 3.56
C ILE A 39 13.01 18.60 3.44
N LEU A 40 13.13 19.51 2.46
CA LEU A 40 12.07 20.50 2.18
C LEU A 40 10.74 19.81 1.83
N GLN A 41 10.78 18.80 0.95
CA GLN A 41 9.60 18.03 0.56
C GLN A 41 8.95 17.35 1.77
N ILE A 42 9.74 16.75 2.66
CA ILE A 42 9.24 16.13 3.90
C ILE A 42 8.55 17.16 4.78
N CYS A 43 9.22 18.29 5.06
CA CYS A 43 8.63 19.36 5.87
C CYS A 43 7.33 19.88 5.27
N LEU A 44 7.31 20.12 3.96
CA LEU A 44 6.14 20.61 3.24
C LEU A 44 4.98 19.62 3.26
N VAL A 45 5.24 18.35 2.92
CA VAL A 45 4.22 17.29 2.90
C VAL A 45 3.62 17.10 4.29
N VAL A 46 4.46 17.00 5.33
CA VAL A 46 3.99 16.79 6.70
C VAL A 46 3.23 18.00 7.21
N ALA A 47 3.75 19.21 7.05
CA ALA A 47 3.06 20.43 7.49
C ALA A 47 1.71 20.59 6.79
N PHE A 48 1.66 20.37 5.47
CA PHE A 48 0.44 20.50 4.68
C PHE A 48 -0.62 19.46 5.06
N THR A 49 -0.25 18.18 5.12
CA THR A 49 -1.18 17.10 5.48
C THR A 49 -1.67 17.21 6.93
N ARG A 50 -0.82 17.65 7.87
CA ARG A 50 -1.23 17.90 9.27
C ARG A 50 -2.19 19.08 9.39
N THR A 51 -1.93 20.16 8.66
CA THR A 51 -2.83 21.32 8.61
C THR A 51 -4.18 20.92 8.03
N LEU A 52 -4.18 20.13 6.95
CA LEU A 52 -5.42 19.61 6.36
C LEU A 52 -6.17 18.69 7.33
N ALA A 53 -5.47 17.81 8.04
CA ALA A 53 -6.07 16.94 9.05
C ALA A 53 -6.72 17.74 10.19
N PHE A 54 -6.10 18.86 10.60
CA PHE A 54 -6.68 19.76 11.60
C PHE A 54 -8.01 20.36 11.12
N PHE A 55 -8.09 20.82 9.87
CA PHE A 55 -9.32 21.36 9.28
C PHE A 55 -10.40 20.30 9.01
N LEU A 56 -10.00 19.05 8.74
CA LEU A 56 -10.93 17.94 8.50
C LEU A 56 -11.39 17.26 9.80
N LYS A 57 -10.76 17.56 10.95
CA LYS A 57 -11.12 17.00 12.26
C LYS A 57 -12.60 17.19 12.65
N PRO A 58 -13.24 18.36 12.43
CA PRO A 58 -14.67 18.54 12.72
C PRO A 58 -15.58 17.60 11.91
N LEU A 59 -15.14 17.17 10.73
CA LEU A 59 -15.86 16.23 9.86
C LEU A 59 -15.68 14.76 10.27
N ARG A 60 -14.96 14.49 11.38
CA ARG A 60 -14.65 13.14 11.88
C ARG A 60 -13.95 12.27 10.84
N GLN A 61 -13.12 12.87 9.99
CA GLN A 61 -12.34 12.15 9.00
C GLN A 61 -11.08 11.57 9.63
N PRO A 62 -10.74 10.28 9.37
CA PRO A 62 -9.47 9.72 9.80
C PRO A 62 -8.29 10.46 9.17
N ARG A 63 -7.17 10.53 9.90
CA ARG A 63 -5.96 11.23 9.46
C ARG A 63 -5.45 10.78 8.08
N VAL A 64 -5.55 9.49 7.78
CA VAL A 64 -5.12 8.91 6.49
C VAL A 64 -5.86 9.57 5.30
N ILE A 65 -7.11 9.97 5.47
CA ILE A 65 -7.87 10.67 4.42
C ILE A 65 -7.26 12.04 4.11
N ALA A 66 -6.86 12.78 5.15
CA ALA A 66 -6.18 14.06 4.97
C ALA A 66 -4.82 13.90 4.29
N GLU A 67 -4.11 12.80 4.54
CA GLU A 67 -2.83 12.52 3.88
C GLU A 67 -3.02 12.18 2.39
N ILE A 68 -4.02 11.36 2.04
CA ILE A 68 -4.37 11.05 0.64
C ILE A 68 -4.82 12.31 -0.10
N VAL A 69 -5.78 13.05 0.45
CA VAL A 69 -6.27 14.31 -0.15
C VAL A 69 -5.15 15.33 -0.26
N GLY A 70 -4.31 15.43 0.78
CA GLY A 70 -3.16 16.32 0.80
C GLY A 70 -2.17 16.01 -0.33
N GLY A 71 -1.87 14.72 -0.56
CA GLY A 71 -1.04 14.30 -1.68
C GLY A 71 -1.64 14.66 -3.04
N ILE A 72 -2.95 14.44 -3.24
CA ILE A 72 -3.64 14.79 -4.49
C ILE A 72 -3.61 16.31 -4.72
N LEU A 73 -3.80 17.11 -3.65
CA LEU A 73 -3.76 18.57 -3.72
C LEU A 73 -2.36 19.12 -4.00
N LEU A 74 -1.31 18.50 -3.45
CA LEU A 74 0.09 18.82 -3.78
C LEU A 74 0.44 18.42 -5.22
N GLY A 75 -0.25 17.41 -5.74
CA GLY A 75 -0.12 16.89 -7.09
C GLY A 75 -0.64 17.82 -8.20
N PRO A 76 -0.55 17.37 -9.47
CA PRO A 76 -1.01 18.11 -10.64
C PRO A 76 -2.52 18.37 -10.65
N SER A 77 -3.28 17.74 -9.75
CA SER A 77 -4.72 17.97 -9.62
C SER A 77 -5.06 19.34 -9.01
N ALA A 78 -4.18 19.97 -8.22
CA ALA A 78 -4.40 21.31 -7.69
C ALA A 78 -3.13 22.19 -7.70
N LEU A 79 -2.31 22.18 -6.65
CA LEU A 79 -1.14 23.06 -6.51
C LEU A 79 -0.08 22.79 -7.59
N GLY A 80 0.07 21.51 -7.97
CA GLY A 80 0.93 21.08 -9.07
C GLY A 80 0.47 21.51 -10.46
N ARG A 81 -0.69 22.19 -10.61
CA ARG A 81 -1.07 22.85 -11.87
C ARG A 81 -0.15 24.02 -12.21
N SER A 82 0.47 24.62 -11.19
CA SER A 82 1.53 25.60 -11.43
C SER A 82 2.81 24.85 -11.78
N GLU A 83 3.22 24.93 -13.05
CA GLU A 83 4.48 24.34 -13.52
C GLU A 83 5.67 24.83 -12.69
N LYS A 84 5.67 26.11 -12.29
CA LYS A 84 6.73 26.68 -11.44
C LYS A 84 6.82 25.97 -10.09
N PHE A 85 5.69 25.71 -9.43
CA PHE A 85 5.68 24.99 -8.16
C PHE A 85 6.16 23.56 -8.34
N LEU A 86 5.63 22.84 -9.33
CA LEU A 86 5.95 21.43 -9.56
C LEU A 86 7.42 21.25 -9.94
N HIS A 87 7.96 22.06 -10.86
CA HIS A 87 9.37 21.98 -11.25
C HIS A 87 10.34 22.42 -10.15
N THR A 88 9.92 23.29 -9.23
CA THR A 88 10.78 23.78 -8.14
C THR A 88 10.80 22.82 -6.95
N VAL A 89 9.62 22.35 -6.53
CA VAL A 89 9.46 21.57 -5.29
C VAL A 89 9.46 20.08 -5.56
N PHE A 90 8.90 19.63 -6.68
CA PHE A 90 8.79 18.22 -7.06
C PHE A 90 9.33 17.94 -8.47
N PRO A 91 10.58 18.33 -8.79
CA PRO A 91 11.17 18.06 -10.09
C PRO A 91 11.27 16.55 -10.34
N ALA A 92 11.09 16.13 -11.60
CA ALA A 92 11.15 14.73 -12.01
C ALA A 92 12.42 13.99 -11.54
N LYS A 93 13.55 14.70 -11.46
CA LYS A 93 14.84 14.14 -10.98
C LYS A 93 14.82 13.74 -9.50
N SER A 94 13.98 14.39 -8.69
CA SER A 94 13.84 14.13 -7.25
C SER A 94 12.84 13.02 -6.93
N MET A 95 11.94 12.70 -7.89
CA MET A 95 10.87 11.73 -7.68
C MET A 95 11.39 10.34 -7.32
N THR A 96 12.49 9.88 -7.92
CA THR A 96 13.10 8.60 -7.56
C THR A 96 13.55 8.55 -6.11
N VAL A 97 14.10 9.65 -5.58
CA VAL A 97 14.56 9.75 -4.19
C VAL A 97 13.36 9.79 -3.24
N LEU A 98 12.37 10.63 -3.55
CA LEU A 98 11.12 10.71 -2.78
C LEU A 98 10.40 9.35 -2.75
N ASP A 99 10.26 8.69 -3.89
CA ASP A 99 9.63 7.38 -4.04
C ASP A 99 10.39 6.31 -3.24
N THR A 100 11.72 6.34 -3.24
CA THR A 100 12.53 5.38 -2.48
C THR A 100 12.30 5.53 -0.98
N VAL A 101 12.35 6.76 -0.45
CA VAL A 101 12.10 7.03 0.98
C VAL A 101 10.65 6.72 1.36
N ALA A 102 9.69 7.08 0.50
CA ALA A 102 8.29 6.73 0.67
C ALA A 102 8.06 5.22 0.73
N ASN A 103 8.71 4.45 -0.15
CA ASN A 103 8.61 2.99 -0.16
C ASN A 103 9.29 2.34 1.06
N ILE A 104 10.37 2.92 1.59
CA ILE A 104 10.95 2.47 2.87
C ILE A 104 9.95 2.71 4.01
N GLY A 105 9.31 3.87 4.04
CA GLY A 105 8.22 4.16 4.98
C GLY A 105 7.09 3.15 4.90
N LEU A 106 6.65 2.86 3.67
CA LEU A 106 5.62 1.87 3.38
C LEU A 106 6.02 0.46 3.82
N LEU A 107 7.28 0.08 3.59
CA LEU A 107 7.84 -1.21 3.97
C LEU A 107 7.76 -1.40 5.49
N PHE A 108 8.21 -0.42 6.28
CA PHE A 108 8.08 -0.50 7.73
C PHE A 108 6.63 -0.37 8.21
N PHE A 109 5.78 0.35 7.49
CA PHE A 109 4.35 0.39 7.78
C PHE A 109 3.74 -1.00 7.65
N LEU A 110 4.07 -1.75 6.60
CA LEU A 110 3.55 -3.11 6.43
C LEU A 110 4.15 -4.11 7.41
N PHE A 111 5.39 -3.90 7.83
CA PHE A 111 5.93 -4.62 8.97
C PHE A 111 5.07 -4.39 10.22
N LEU A 112 4.70 -3.14 10.54
CA LEU A 112 3.79 -2.84 11.66
C LEU A 112 2.42 -3.49 11.48
N VAL A 113 1.85 -3.46 10.28
CA VAL A 113 0.58 -4.13 9.99
C VAL A 113 0.67 -5.65 10.24
N GLY A 114 1.74 -6.29 9.78
CA GLY A 114 1.99 -7.71 10.08
C GLY A 114 2.18 -7.97 11.58
N LEU A 115 2.82 -7.03 12.28
CA LEU A 115 3.05 -7.08 13.73
C LEU A 115 1.76 -6.95 14.54
N GLU A 116 0.81 -6.13 14.11
CA GLU A 116 -0.52 -6.01 14.72
C GLU A 116 -1.43 -7.21 14.42
N LEU A 117 -1.22 -7.90 13.30
CA LEU A 117 -2.06 -9.01 12.87
C LEU A 117 -1.79 -10.27 13.71
N ASP A 118 -2.79 -10.68 14.50
CA ASP A 118 -2.74 -11.93 15.30
C ASP A 118 -3.39 -13.12 14.57
N ILE A 119 -2.57 -14.01 14.02
CA ILE A 119 -3.03 -15.25 13.36
C ILE A 119 -3.80 -16.15 14.33
N ARG A 120 -3.47 -16.14 15.63
CA ARG A 120 -4.15 -16.98 16.62
C ARG A 120 -5.60 -16.52 16.80
N ALA A 121 -5.83 -15.21 16.81
CA ALA A 121 -7.17 -14.63 16.80
C ALA A 121 -7.95 -15.02 15.53
N ILE A 122 -7.32 -14.96 14.36
CA ILE A 122 -7.92 -15.37 13.07
C ILE A 122 -8.35 -16.85 13.12
N ARG A 123 -7.46 -17.75 13.56
CA ARG A 123 -7.77 -19.19 13.65
C ARG A 123 -8.92 -19.49 14.60
N ARG A 124 -9.09 -18.67 15.65
CA ARG A 124 -10.21 -18.77 16.60
C ARG A 124 -11.52 -18.20 16.07
N THR A 125 -11.51 -17.40 14.99
CA THR A 125 -12.71 -16.62 14.61
C THR A 125 -13.82 -17.41 13.90
N GLY A 126 -13.70 -18.74 13.84
CA GLY A 126 -14.75 -19.63 13.36
C GLY A 126 -15.02 -19.54 11.84
N LYS A 127 -15.79 -20.51 11.34
CA LYS A 127 -16.09 -20.63 9.90
C LYS A 127 -16.84 -19.42 9.33
N LYS A 128 -17.63 -18.73 10.16
CA LYS A 128 -18.45 -17.58 9.77
C LYS A 128 -17.61 -16.43 9.20
N SER A 129 -16.59 -15.98 9.92
CA SER A 129 -15.74 -14.85 9.48
C SER A 129 -14.92 -15.19 8.25
N LEU A 130 -14.48 -16.44 8.12
CA LEU A 130 -13.76 -16.93 6.93
C LEU A 130 -14.64 -16.89 5.67
N VAL A 131 -15.89 -17.34 5.75
CA VAL A 131 -16.81 -17.32 4.61
C VAL A 131 -17.22 -15.88 4.25
N ILE A 132 -17.39 -15.01 5.25
CA ILE A 132 -17.65 -13.57 5.04
C ILE A 132 -16.46 -12.89 4.35
N ALA A 133 -15.23 -13.19 4.79
CA ALA A 133 -14.00 -12.72 4.16
C ALA A 133 -13.92 -13.17 2.69
N ALA A 134 -14.09 -14.49 2.44
CA ALA A 134 -14.07 -15.06 1.11
C ALA A 134 -15.11 -14.40 0.19
N ALA A 135 -16.36 -14.25 0.65
CA ALA A 135 -17.40 -13.57 -0.11
C ALA A 135 -17.08 -12.09 -0.38
N GLY A 136 -16.50 -11.41 0.61
CA GLY A 136 -16.02 -10.04 0.51
C GLY A 136 -14.85 -9.87 -0.45
N ILE A 137 -14.19 -10.93 -0.89
CA ILE A 137 -13.16 -10.90 -1.95
C ILE A 137 -13.76 -11.36 -3.27
N THR A 138 -14.37 -12.55 -3.32
CA THR A 138 -14.78 -13.21 -4.56
C THR A 138 -15.78 -12.40 -5.35
N LEU A 139 -16.82 -11.85 -4.72
CA LEU A 139 -17.84 -11.09 -5.45
C LEU A 139 -17.29 -9.79 -6.07
N PRO A 140 -16.63 -8.88 -5.31
CA PRO A 140 -16.04 -7.68 -5.91
C PRO A 140 -14.90 -8.00 -6.89
N PHE A 141 -14.17 -9.11 -6.70
CA PHE A 141 -13.16 -9.55 -7.67
C PHE A 141 -13.79 -9.90 -9.02
N LEU A 142 -14.87 -10.70 -9.03
CA LEU A 142 -15.59 -11.06 -10.25
C LEU A 142 -16.23 -9.83 -10.92
N LEU A 143 -16.83 -8.93 -10.13
CA LEU A 143 -17.36 -7.67 -10.64
C LEU A 143 -16.25 -6.76 -11.19
N GLY A 144 -15.06 -6.79 -10.59
CA GLY A 144 -13.88 -6.09 -11.09
C GLY A 144 -13.40 -6.62 -12.43
N ILE A 145 -13.39 -7.95 -12.62
CA ILE A 145 -13.14 -8.56 -13.93
C ILE A 145 -14.18 -8.10 -14.95
N GLY A 146 -15.47 -8.15 -14.61
CA GLY A 146 -16.54 -7.70 -15.51
C GLY A 146 -16.40 -6.22 -15.90
N THR A 147 -16.13 -5.36 -14.92
CA THR A 147 -15.90 -3.92 -15.14
C THR A 147 -14.68 -3.70 -16.03
N SER A 148 -13.63 -4.50 -15.85
CA SER A 148 -12.39 -4.41 -16.63
C SER A 148 -12.60 -4.76 -18.10
N VAL A 149 -13.47 -5.73 -18.43
CA VAL A 149 -13.84 -6.03 -19.82
C VAL A 149 -14.51 -4.82 -20.48
N VAL A 150 -15.42 -4.15 -19.75
CA VAL A 150 -16.09 -2.92 -20.22
C VAL A 150 -15.06 -1.80 -20.43
N LEU A 151 -14.19 -1.53 -19.46
CA LEU A 151 -13.15 -0.50 -19.58
C LEU A 151 -12.18 -0.79 -20.73
N ARG A 152 -11.84 -2.06 -20.96
CA ARG A 152 -10.97 -2.48 -22.06
C ARG A 152 -11.61 -2.21 -23.43
N SER A 153 -12.88 -2.59 -23.59
CA SER A 153 -13.60 -2.37 -24.85
C SER A 153 -13.71 -0.88 -25.21
N THR A 154 -13.68 -0.01 -24.19
CA THR A 154 -13.99 1.41 -24.30
C THR A 154 -12.73 2.30 -24.38
N ILE A 155 -11.68 2.01 -23.62
CA ILE A 155 -10.49 2.88 -23.47
C ILE A 155 -9.18 2.16 -23.82
N SER A 156 -9.05 0.86 -23.55
CA SER A 156 -7.75 0.18 -23.50
C SER A 156 -7.57 -0.89 -24.59
N LYS A 157 -7.58 -0.46 -25.86
CA LYS A 157 -7.29 -1.33 -27.02
C LYS A 157 -5.76 -1.57 -27.13
N GLY A 158 -5.20 -2.41 -26.25
CA GLY A 158 -3.77 -2.76 -26.32
C GLY A 158 -3.14 -3.41 -25.09
N VAL A 159 -3.85 -3.54 -23.97
CA VAL A 159 -3.30 -4.18 -22.75
C VAL A 159 -3.48 -5.70 -22.77
N ASP A 160 -2.46 -6.40 -22.25
CA ASP A 160 -2.49 -7.83 -21.99
C ASP A 160 -3.66 -8.23 -21.10
N ASN A 161 -4.39 -9.24 -21.57
CA ASN A 161 -5.73 -9.55 -21.11
C ASN A 161 -5.75 -10.07 -19.66
N ALA A 162 -4.82 -10.96 -19.30
CA ALA A 162 -4.85 -11.62 -18.00
C ALA A 162 -4.35 -10.72 -16.83
N PRO A 163 -3.19 -10.03 -16.93
CA PRO A 163 -2.69 -9.23 -15.81
C PRO A 163 -3.63 -8.08 -15.44
N PHE A 164 -4.21 -7.41 -16.43
CA PHE A 164 -5.12 -6.28 -16.20
C PHE A 164 -6.39 -6.69 -15.45
N LEU A 165 -7.03 -7.80 -15.86
CA LEU A 165 -8.21 -8.33 -15.20
C LEU A 165 -7.91 -8.72 -13.75
N VAL A 166 -6.76 -9.35 -13.50
CA VAL A 166 -6.35 -9.74 -12.15
C VAL A 166 -6.05 -8.50 -11.31
N PHE A 167 -5.27 -7.54 -11.80
CA PHE A 167 -4.95 -6.31 -11.04
C PHE A 167 -6.20 -5.52 -10.66
N MET A 168 -7.18 -5.40 -11.57
CA MET A 168 -8.44 -4.74 -11.28
C MET A 168 -9.34 -5.55 -10.34
N GLY A 169 -9.40 -6.87 -10.49
CA GLY A 169 -10.10 -7.74 -9.54
C GLY A 169 -9.52 -7.63 -8.13
N VAL A 170 -8.19 -7.67 -8.01
CA VAL A 170 -7.47 -7.52 -6.74
C VAL A 170 -7.72 -6.14 -6.14
N SER A 171 -7.52 -5.04 -6.89
CA SER A 171 -7.70 -3.69 -6.33
C SER A 171 -9.11 -3.44 -5.78
N LEU A 172 -10.16 -3.90 -6.47
CA LEU A 172 -11.53 -3.69 -6.03
C LEU A 172 -11.96 -4.63 -4.88
N SER A 173 -11.24 -5.73 -4.66
CA SER A 173 -11.60 -6.76 -3.68
C SER A 173 -10.87 -6.65 -2.33
N ILE A 174 -9.93 -5.71 -2.17
CA ILE A 174 -9.18 -5.57 -0.92
C ILE A 174 -9.98 -4.77 0.12
N THR A 175 -9.91 -5.20 1.38
CA THR A 175 -10.37 -4.43 2.55
C THR A 175 -9.14 -4.13 3.40
N ALA A 176 -8.94 -2.89 3.81
CA ALA A 176 -7.76 -2.50 4.59
C ALA A 176 -7.99 -2.73 6.09
N PHE A 177 -7.38 -3.78 6.64
CA PHE A 177 -7.47 -4.12 8.07
C PHE A 177 -7.04 -2.96 9.00
N PRO A 178 -5.89 -2.29 8.81
CA PRO A 178 -5.44 -1.25 9.74
C PRO A 178 -6.39 -0.05 9.80
N VAL A 179 -6.95 0.34 8.64
CA VAL A 179 -7.88 1.47 8.56
C VAL A 179 -9.20 1.10 9.25
N LEU A 180 -9.71 -0.11 9.01
CA LEU A 180 -10.91 -0.60 9.68
C LEU A 180 -10.73 -0.68 11.20
N ALA A 181 -9.57 -1.19 11.66
CA ALA A 181 -9.26 -1.29 13.07
C ALA A 181 -9.32 0.07 13.78
N ARG A 182 -8.73 1.10 13.16
CA ARG A 182 -8.79 2.48 13.66
C ARG A 182 -10.21 3.04 13.69
N ILE A 183 -10.98 2.86 12.61
CA ILE A 183 -12.38 3.31 12.56
C ILE A 183 -13.21 2.64 13.68
N LEU A 184 -13.08 1.32 13.86
CA LEU A 184 -13.80 0.61 14.91
C LEU A 184 -13.35 1.01 16.32
N ALA A 185 -12.06 1.32 16.51
CA ALA A 185 -11.53 1.82 17.77
C ALA A 185 -12.12 3.20 18.12
N GLU A 186 -12.12 4.13 17.16
CA GLU A 186 -12.66 5.48 17.31
C GLU A 186 -14.17 5.47 17.57
N LEU A 187 -14.90 4.56 16.90
CA LEU A 187 -16.33 4.36 17.10
C LEU A 187 -16.66 3.52 18.35
N LYS A 188 -15.64 3.03 19.08
CA LYS A 188 -15.79 2.13 20.24
C LYS A 188 -16.58 0.85 19.93
N LEU A 189 -16.46 0.34 18.71
CA LEU A 189 -17.16 -0.85 18.22
C LEU A 189 -16.32 -2.13 18.25
N LEU A 190 -15.03 -2.07 18.60
CA LEU A 190 -14.11 -3.22 18.57
C LEU A 190 -14.59 -4.43 19.38
N THR A 191 -15.27 -4.20 20.50
CA THR A 191 -15.74 -5.26 21.40
C THR A 191 -17.11 -5.82 21.03
N THR A 192 -17.82 -5.19 20.09
CA THR A 192 -19.12 -5.66 19.61
C THR A 192 -18.98 -6.91 18.73
N ASP A 193 -20.04 -7.70 18.59
CA ASP A 193 -20.01 -8.88 17.70
C ASP A 193 -19.72 -8.51 16.25
N VAL A 194 -20.33 -7.42 15.76
CA VAL A 194 -20.08 -6.88 14.42
C VAL A 194 -18.61 -6.47 14.27
N GLY A 195 -18.07 -5.76 15.26
CA GLY A 195 -16.66 -5.33 15.27
C GLY A 195 -15.70 -6.52 15.25
N ARG A 196 -15.94 -7.55 16.07
CA ARG A 196 -15.12 -8.77 16.11
C ARG A 196 -15.15 -9.56 14.79
N ILE A 197 -16.34 -9.71 14.19
CA ILE A 197 -16.49 -10.35 12.88
C ILE A 197 -15.77 -9.54 11.79
N ALA A 198 -15.98 -8.22 11.78
CA ALA A 198 -15.35 -7.30 10.82
C ALA A 198 -13.82 -7.34 10.91
N MET A 199 -13.26 -7.23 12.12
CA MET A 199 -11.82 -7.27 12.37
C MET A 199 -11.18 -8.56 11.87
N SER A 200 -11.78 -9.70 12.18
CA SER A 200 -11.27 -10.98 11.70
C SER A 200 -11.41 -11.15 10.20
N ALA A 201 -12.57 -10.81 9.63
CA ALA A 201 -12.77 -10.91 8.19
C ALA A 201 -11.80 -9.99 7.42
N ALA A 202 -11.55 -8.78 7.93
CA ALA A 202 -10.58 -7.87 7.36
C ALA A 202 -9.14 -8.39 7.50
N ALA A 203 -8.77 -9.00 8.63
CA ALA A 203 -7.45 -9.59 8.81
C ALA A 203 -7.21 -10.77 7.84
N VAL A 204 -8.21 -11.63 7.64
CA VAL A 204 -8.18 -12.67 6.59
C VAL A 204 -8.05 -12.03 5.21
N ASN A 205 -8.81 -10.98 4.93
CA ASN A 205 -8.75 -10.28 3.66
C ASN A 205 -7.39 -9.64 3.40
N ASP A 206 -6.71 -9.14 4.43
CA ASP A 206 -5.39 -8.52 4.30
C ASP A 206 -4.33 -9.58 3.94
N VAL A 207 -4.34 -10.75 4.62
CA VAL A 207 -3.49 -11.89 4.24
C VAL A 207 -3.78 -12.35 2.82
N ALA A 208 -5.06 -12.48 2.45
CA ALA A 208 -5.46 -12.86 1.10
C ALA A 208 -5.06 -11.80 0.06
N ALA A 209 -5.12 -10.51 0.39
CA ALA A 209 -4.72 -9.41 -0.48
C ALA A 209 -3.25 -9.53 -0.89
N TRP A 210 -2.37 -9.87 0.05
CA TRP A 210 -0.95 -10.05 -0.23
C TRP A 210 -0.65 -11.28 -1.08
N ILE A 211 -1.38 -12.38 -0.86
CA ILE A 211 -1.28 -13.57 -1.71
C ILE A 211 -1.76 -13.26 -3.14
N LEU A 212 -2.90 -12.57 -3.25
CA LEU A 212 -3.48 -12.16 -4.53
C LEU A 212 -2.60 -11.15 -5.26
N LEU A 213 -1.96 -10.22 -4.54
CA LEU A 213 -1.02 -9.27 -5.11
C LEU A 213 0.24 -9.99 -5.60
N ALA A 214 0.80 -10.90 -4.82
CA ALA A 214 1.94 -11.72 -5.26
C ALA A 214 1.60 -12.51 -6.53
N LEU A 215 0.39 -13.08 -6.61
CA LEU A 215 -0.11 -13.75 -7.80
C LEU A 215 -0.28 -12.79 -8.99
N ALA A 216 -0.89 -11.62 -8.78
CA ALA A 216 -1.09 -10.60 -9.81
C ALA A 216 0.26 -10.15 -10.41
N ILE A 217 1.24 -9.93 -9.54
CA ILE A 217 2.60 -9.58 -9.90
C ILE A 217 3.25 -10.72 -10.70
N ALA A 218 3.19 -11.96 -10.20
CA ALA A 218 3.79 -13.12 -10.87
C ALA A 218 3.19 -13.34 -12.28
N LEU A 219 1.89 -13.11 -12.46
CA LEU A 219 1.20 -13.21 -13.75
C LEU A 219 1.47 -12.02 -14.68
N SER A 220 1.90 -10.87 -14.15
CA SER A 220 2.20 -9.66 -14.93
C SER A 220 3.62 -9.57 -15.49
N GLY A 221 4.53 -10.47 -15.11
CA GLY A 221 5.87 -10.54 -15.67
C GLY A 221 5.79 -10.93 -17.15
N GLY A 222 5.77 -9.95 -18.05
CA GLY A 222 5.42 -10.14 -19.46
C GLY A 222 6.24 -11.19 -20.22
N ASN A 223 5.63 -11.74 -21.29
CA ASN A 223 6.11 -12.59 -22.40
C ASN A 223 7.17 -13.68 -22.17
N THR A 224 7.67 -13.85 -20.95
CA THR A 224 8.50 -14.97 -20.55
C THR A 224 7.57 -16.12 -20.18
N SER A 225 7.98 -17.34 -20.53
CA SER A 225 7.18 -18.57 -20.38
C SER A 225 6.40 -18.62 -19.05
N PRO A 226 5.16 -19.16 -19.02
CA PRO A 226 4.38 -19.36 -17.78
C PRO A 226 5.16 -20.06 -16.65
N LEU A 227 6.24 -20.76 -16.99
CA LEU A 227 7.21 -21.34 -16.06
C LEU A 227 7.83 -20.31 -15.11
N THR A 228 8.06 -19.07 -15.55
CA THR A 228 8.65 -18.01 -14.73
C THR A 228 7.74 -17.65 -13.56
N SER A 229 6.44 -17.46 -13.81
CA SER A 229 5.45 -17.17 -12.77
C SER A 229 5.33 -18.31 -11.74
N VAL A 230 5.41 -19.56 -12.21
CA VAL A 230 5.45 -20.75 -11.33
C VAL A 230 6.70 -20.75 -10.46
N TRP A 231 7.87 -20.44 -11.03
CA TRP A 231 9.13 -20.37 -10.29
C TRP A 231 9.12 -19.28 -9.21
N VAL A 232 8.60 -18.08 -9.55
CA VAL A 232 8.41 -16.98 -8.59
C VAL A 232 7.51 -17.43 -7.42
N LEU A 233 6.41 -18.12 -7.71
CA LEU A 233 5.49 -18.62 -6.68
C LEU A 233 6.16 -19.70 -5.80
N LEU A 234 6.89 -20.64 -6.40
CA LEU A 234 7.61 -21.69 -5.66
C LEU A 234 8.70 -21.10 -4.76
N CYS A 235 9.49 -20.15 -5.28
CA CYS A 235 10.47 -19.41 -4.48
C CYS A 235 9.81 -18.60 -3.37
N GLY A 236 8.64 -18.01 -3.61
CA GLY A 236 7.84 -17.33 -2.58
C GLY A 236 7.39 -18.25 -1.46
N VAL A 237 6.88 -19.43 -1.79
CA VAL A 237 6.53 -20.47 -0.80
C VAL A 237 7.78 -20.92 -0.04
N GLY A 238 8.88 -21.18 -0.75
CA GLY A 238 10.16 -21.53 -0.15
C GLY A 238 10.68 -20.45 0.82
N PHE A 239 10.53 -19.18 0.47
CA PHE A 239 10.85 -18.04 1.34
C PHE A 239 9.99 -18.05 2.60
N VAL A 240 8.66 -18.23 2.50
CA VAL A 240 7.77 -18.31 3.68
C VAL A 240 8.14 -19.48 4.58
N VAL A 241 8.41 -20.65 4.00
CA VAL A 241 8.88 -21.84 4.73
C VAL A 241 10.19 -21.53 5.45
N PHE A 242 11.17 -20.96 4.76
CA PHE A 242 12.44 -20.54 5.35
C PHE A 242 12.23 -19.55 6.51
N SER A 243 11.39 -18.54 6.34
CA SER A 243 11.11 -17.58 7.41
C SER A 243 10.43 -18.23 8.61
N ILE A 244 9.52 -19.20 8.41
CA ILE A 244 8.90 -19.94 9.52
C ILE A 244 9.93 -20.77 10.30
N TYR A 245 10.90 -21.39 9.62
CA TYR A 245 11.87 -22.29 10.28
C TYR A 245 13.16 -21.61 10.75
N VAL A 246 13.49 -20.42 10.24
CA VAL A 246 14.74 -19.70 10.57
C VAL A 246 14.46 -18.35 11.22
N THR A 247 13.69 -17.48 10.56
CA THR A 247 13.38 -16.13 11.05
C THR A 247 12.55 -16.18 12.34
N ARG A 248 11.49 -17.00 12.37
CA ARG A 248 10.62 -17.12 13.54
C ARG A 248 11.32 -17.59 14.82
N PRO A 249 12.07 -18.71 14.85
CA PRO A 249 12.74 -19.13 16.09
C PRO A 249 13.78 -18.13 16.58
N LEU A 250 14.43 -17.40 15.67
CA LEU A 250 15.32 -16.29 16.04
C LEU A 250 14.55 -15.18 16.76
N LEU A 251 13.40 -14.76 16.22
CA LEU A 251 12.53 -13.75 16.84
C LEU A 251 11.93 -14.24 18.17
N ASP A 252 11.53 -15.50 18.24
CA ASP A 252 11.02 -16.14 19.48
C ASP A 252 12.10 -16.17 20.56
N LEU A 253 13.36 -16.46 20.19
CA LEU A 253 14.49 -16.43 21.12
C LEU A 253 14.74 -15.02 21.67
N MET A 254 14.68 -14.00 20.81
CA MET A 254 14.85 -12.60 21.19
C MET A 254 13.72 -12.13 22.12
N ALA A 255 12.48 -12.52 21.83
CA ALA A 255 11.33 -12.21 22.66
C ALA A 255 11.43 -12.88 24.05
N ARG A 256 11.82 -14.17 24.11
CA ARG A 256 12.02 -14.89 25.39
C ARG A 256 13.14 -14.30 26.25
N ARG A 257 14.17 -13.70 25.63
CA ARG A 257 15.27 -13.01 26.31
C ARG A 257 14.94 -11.56 26.69
N SER A 258 13.71 -11.12 26.46
CA SER A 258 13.20 -9.80 26.82
C SER A 258 12.00 -9.97 27.77
N PRO A 259 12.22 -10.39 29.03
CA PRO A 259 11.15 -10.64 29.99
C PRO A 259 10.39 -9.37 30.37
N GLU A 260 9.15 -9.54 30.84
CA GLU A 260 8.31 -8.44 31.32
C GLU A 260 8.98 -7.68 32.47
N GLY A 261 9.00 -6.34 32.38
CA GLY A 261 9.60 -5.46 33.39
C GLY A 261 11.02 -4.98 33.09
N GLU A 262 11.72 -5.59 32.13
CA GLU A 262 13.03 -5.11 31.65
C GLU A 262 12.92 -4.41 30.29
N PRO A 263 13.72 -3.35 30.04
CA PRO A 263 13.76 -2.71 28.74
C PRO A 263 14.28 -3.70 27.68
N VAL A 264 13.57 -3.79 26.55
CA VAL A 264 14.04 -4.55 25.38
C VAL A 264 15.38 -4.00 24.93
N LYS A 265 16.38 -4.87 24.78
CA LYS A 265 17.73 -4.46 24.36
C LYS A 265 17.67 -3.86 22.96
N GLU A 266 18.31 -2.70 22.77
CA GLU A 266 18.37 -1.99 21.48
C GLU A 266 18.89 -2.87 20.35
N ILE A 267 19.87 -3.75 20.63
CA ILE A 267 20.41 -4.70 19.67
C ILE A 267 19.32 -5.59 19.06
N TYR A 268 18.28 -5.96 19.82
CA TYR A 268 17.19 -6.78 19.30
C TYR A 268 16.31 -6.01 18.33
N ILE A 269 16.07 -4.72 18.60
CA ILE A 269 15.35 -3.83 17.69
C ILE A 269 16.14 -3.69 16.38
N CYS A 270 17.45 -3.43 16.47
CA CYS A 270 18.32 -3.31 15.31
C CYS A 270 18.37 -4.59 14.45
N ILE A 271 18.45 -5.77 15.09
CA ILE A 271 18.40 -7.07 14.41
C ILE A 271 17.06 -7.25 13.70
N THR A 272 15.94 -6.94 14.36
CA THR A 272 14.61 -7.06 13.75
C THR A 272 14.44 -6.12 12.55
N LEU A 273 14.84 -4.85 12.67
CA LEU A 273 14.79 -3.90 11.56
C LEU A 273 15.68 -4.35 10.38
N SER A 274 16.87 -4.87 10.67
CA SER A 274 17.76 -5.43 9.65
C SER A 274 17.16 -6.66 8.97
N LEU A 275 16.47 -7.51 9.73
CA LEU A 275 15.79 -8.70 9.22
C LEU A 275 14.60 -8.33 8.32
N VAL A 276 13.87 -7.27 8.67
CA VAL A 276 12.80 -6.69 7.84
C VAL A 276 13.36 -6.21 6.50
N LEU A 277 14.47 -5.47 6.49
CA LEU A 277 15.12 -5.00 5.27
C LEU A 277 15.70 -6.15 4.43
N ALA A 278 16.36 -7.12 5.08
CA ALA A 278 16.92 -8.30 4.40
C ALA A 278 15.82 -9.16 3.78
N SER A 279 14.72 -9.36 4.50
CA SER A 279 13.55 -10.09 4.00
C SER A 279 12.91 -9.37 2.81
N ALA A 280 12.75 -8.05 2.89
CA ALA A 280 12.24 -7.24 1.80
C ALA A 280 13.12 -7.38 0.54
N PHE A 281 14.44 -7.26 0.69
CA PHE A 281 15.40 -7.48 -0.39
C PHE A 281 15.24 -8.87 -1.03
N VAL A 282 15.19 -9.94 -0.24
CA VAL A 282 15.01 -11.31 -0.75
C VAL A 282 13.71 -11.44 -1.55
N THR A 283 12.60 -10.90 -1.05
CA THR A 283 11.31 -10.98 -1.75
C THR A 283 11.26 -10.15 -3.03
N ASP A 284 12.03 -9.07 -3.10
CA ASP A 284 12.20 -8.28 -4.31
C ASP A 284 13.02 -9.03 -5.36
N VAL A 285 14.13 -9.66 -4.94
CA VAL A 285 14.97 -10.53 -5.79
C VAL A 285 14.19 -11.70 -6.38
N ILE A 286 13.26 -12.29 -5.61
CA ILE A 286 12.36 -13.36 -6.10
C ILE A 286 11.39 -12.85 -7.18
N GLY A 287 11.13 -11.54 -7.25
CA GLY A 287 10.21 -10.93 -8.22
C GLY A 287 8.77 -10.77 -7.71
N ILE A 288 8.54 -10.91 -6.40
CA ILE A 288 7.25 -10.60 -5.75
C ILE A 288 7.17 -9.08 -5.54
N HIS A 289 7.49 -8.60 -4.36
CA HIS A 289 7.61 -7.19 -4.04
C HIS A 289 8.26 -7.09 -2.66
N ALA A 290 9.17 -6.13 -2.47
CA ALA A 290 9.85 -5.89 -1.20
C ALA A 290 8.92 -5.79 0.04
N LEU A 291 7.71 -5.28 -0.16
CA LEU A 291 6.69 -5.08 0.86
C LEU A 291 6.21 -6.40 1.49
N PHE A 292 6.20 -7.49 0.71
CA PHE A 292 5.75 -8.80 1.16
C PHE A 292 6.66 -9.37 2.25
N GLY A 293 7.99 -9.24 2.08
CA GLY A 293 8.96 -9.72 3.07
C GLY A 293 8.80 -9.04 4.43
N ALA A 294 8.67 -7.72 4.42
CA ALA A 294 8.45 -6.93 5.64
C ALA A 294 7.18 -7.37 6.39
N PHE A 295 6.08 -7.58 5.66
CA PHE A 295 4.82 -8.08 6.21
C PHE A 295 4.96 -9.48 6.82
N VAL A 296 5.63 -10.41 6.13
CA VAL A 296 5.88 -11.78 6.65
C VAL A 296 6.69 -11.74 7.95
N VAL A 297 7.74 -10.92 8.03
CA VAL A 297 8.52 -10.78 9.28
C VAL A 297 7.63 -10.26 10.42
N GLY A 298 6.79 -9.25 10.17
CA GLY A 298 5.86 -8.72 11.18
C GLY A 298 4.89 -9.78 11.70
N ILE A 299 4.36 -10.62 10.80
CA ILE A 299 3.47 -11.74 11.17
C ILE A 299 4.17 -12.75 12.09
N LEU A 300 5.45 -13.05 11.82
CA LEU A 300 6.19 -14.09 12.52
C LEU A 300 6.66 -13.68 13.92
N ILE A 301 6.65 -12.39 14.24
CA ILE A 301 6.98 -11.92 15.59
C ILE A 301 5.92 -12.44 16.58
N PRO A 302 6.33 -13.06 17.70
CA PRO A 302 5.40 -13.53 18.72
C PRO A 302 4.60 -12.35 19.29
N LYS A 303 3.29 -12.53 19.51
CA LYS A 303 2.41 -11.45 19.96
C LYS A 303 2.34 -11.29 21.49
N ASP A 304 3.08 -12.13 22.22
CA ASP A 304 3.10 -12.14 23.68
C ASP A 304 4.35 -11.41 24.21
N GLY A 305 4.24 -10.83 25.41
CA GLY A 305 5.34 -10.13 26.08
C GLY A 305 5.57 -8.69 25.59
N PRO A 306 6.61 -8.00 26.10
CA PRO A 306 6.84 -6.57 25.84
C PRO A 306 7.47 -6.30 24.47
N PHE A 307 8.06 -7.31 23.83
CA PHE A 307 8.86 -7.17 22.60
C PHE A 307 8.09 -6.53 21.42
N PRO A 308 6.86 -6.98 21.07
CA PRO A 308 6.07 -6.36 20.00
C PRO A 308 5.69 -4.92 20.29
N GLY A 309 5.29 -4.64 21.55
CA GLY A 309 4.86 -3.30 21.95
C GLY A 309 5.97 -2.27 21.81
N VAL A 310 7.20 -2.62 22.23
CA VAL A 310 8.36 -1.73 22.06
C VAL A 310 8.71 -1.50 20.60
N LEU A 311 8.61 -2.54 19.75
CA LEU A 311 8.82 -2.38 18.30
C LEU A 311 7.79 -1.42 17.70
N ILE A 312 6.51 -1.56 18.07
CA ILE A 312 5.44 -0.65 17.62
C ILE A 312 5.74 0.78 18.07
N GLU A 313 5.96 1.02 19.37
CA GLU A 313 6.24 2.37 19.89
C GLU A 313 7.43 3.05 19.21
N LYS A 314 8.52 2.32 18.96
CA LYS A 314 9.75 2.90 18.38
C LYS A 314 9.61 3.22 16.89
N ILE A 315 8.77 2.47 16.17
CA ILE A 315 8.72 2.52 14.70
C ILE A 315 7.47 3.28 14.22
N GLU A 316 6.33 3.14 14.91
CA GLU A 316 5.06 3.71 14.49
C GLU A 316 5.11 5.23 14.35
N ASP A 317 5.66 5.95 15.34
CA ASP A 317 5.71 7.42 15.30
C ASP A 317 6.56 7.93 14.13
N LEU A 318 7.70 7.28 13.86
CA LEU A 318 8.55 7.63 12.73
C LEU A 318 7.85 7.33 11.41
N VAL A 319 7.27 6.13 11.29
CA VAL A 319 6.67 5.65 10.04
C VAL A 319 5.36 6.37 9.76
N ALA A 320 4.37 6.29 10.65
CA ALA A 320 3.07 6.90 10.46
C ALA A 320 3.09 8.43 10.62
N GLY A 321 4.04 8.97 11.39
CA GLY A 321 4.18 10.40 11.61
C GLY A 321 4.89 11.14 10.46
N LEU A 322 5.96 10.54 9.91
CA LEU A 322 6.88 11.21 8.99
C LEU A 322 6.92 10.56 7.60
N LEU A 323 7.08 9.24 7.50
CA LEU A 323 7.36 8.57 6.23
C LEU A 323 6.11 8.23 5.41
N LEU A 324 5.03 7.79 6.06
CA LEU A 324 3.78 7.39 5.42
C LEU A 324 3.10 8.55 4.64
N PRO A 325 3.09 9.81 5.16
CA PRO A 325 2.63 10.95 4.38
C PRO A 325 3.37 11.13 3.05
N LEU A 326 4.66 10.78 2.97
CA LEU A 326 5.45 10.87 1.74
C LEU A 326 4.96 9.88 0.69
N TYR A 327 4.55 8.68 1.12
CA TYR A 327 3.95 7.70 0.22
C TYR A 327 2.64 8.21 -0.38
N PHE A 328 1.76 8.79 0.45
CA PHE A 328 0.53 9.39 -0.05
C PHE A 328 0.79 10.62 -0.94
N ALA A 329 1.81 11.43 -0.64
CA ALA A 329 2.23 12.53 -1.49
C ALA A 329 2.77 12.06 -2.85
N SER A 330 3.66 11.07 -2.87
CA SER A 330 4.17 10.45 -4.11
C SER A 330 3.03 9.88 -4.95
N SER A 331 2.11 9.12 -4.34
CA SER A 331 0.93 8.57 -5.01
C SER A 331 0.00 9.68 -5.54
N GLY A 332 -0.19 10.75 -4.77
CA GLY A 332 -1.00 11.91 -5.17
C GLY A 332 -0.38 12.73 -6.30
N LEU A 333 0.94 12.91 -6.32
CA LEU A 333 1.68 13.53 -7.42
C LEU A 333 1.54 12.76 -8.74
N LYS A 334 1.35 11.44 -8.66
CA LYS A 334 1.06 10.56 -9.80
C LYS A 334 -0.42 10.60 -10.24
N THR A 335 -1.29 11.29 -9.49
CA THR A 335 -2.73 11.34 -9.72
C THR A 335 -3.15 12.67 -10.35
N ASN A 336 -3.69 12.61 -11.55
CA ASN A 336 -4.22 13.78 -12.26
C ASN A 336 -5.71 13.62 -12.53
N VAL A 337 -6.55 14.33 -11.77
CA VAL A 337 -8.00 14.33 -11.97
C VAL A 337 -8.40 15.18 -13.18
N ALA A 338 -7.55 16.14 -13.59
CA ALA A 338 -7.87 17.04 -14.69
C ALA A 338 -7.87 16.35 -16.07
N THR A 339 -7.20 15.20 -16.21
CA THR A 339 -7.25 14.40 -17.44
C THR A 339 -8.59 13.69 -17.63
N MET A 340 -9.40 13.56 -16.58
CA MET A 340 -10.73 12.97 -16.66
C MET A 340 -11.74 13.95 -17.30
N SER A 341 -11.65 14.08 -18.62
CA SER A 341 -12.56 14.90 -19.42
C SER A 341 -13.59 14.03 -20.17
N GLY A 342 -14.81 14.53 -20.31
CA GLY A 342 -15.89 13.88 -21.06
C GLY A 342 -16.81 12.96 -20.24
N ALA A 343 -18.07 12.85 -20.68
CA ALA A 343 -19.10 12.06 -20.00
C ALA A 343 -18.76 10.57 -19.88
N GLN A 344 -18.00 10.02 -20.84
CA GLN A 344 -17.58 8.63 -20.86
C GLN A 344 -16.61 8.29 -19.71
N SER A 345 -15.59 9.12 -19.48
CA SER A 345 -14.61 8.94 -18.39
C SER A 345 -15.27 9.03 -17.02
N TRP A 346 -16.19 9.99 -16.84
CA TRP A 346 -17.00 10.11 -15.62
C TRP A 346 -17.96 8.93 -15.45
N GLY A 347 -18.59 8.44 -16.53
CA GLY A 347 -19.44 7.26 -16.51
C GLY A 347 -18.68 6.00 -16.07
N LEU A 348 -17.46 5.79 -16.57
CA LEU A 348 -16.60 4.67 -16.18
C LEU A 348 -16.11 4.81 -14.73
N LEU A 349 -15.83 6.03 -14.26
CA LEU A 349 -15.49 6.28 -12.86
C LEU A 349 -16.66 5.89 -11.94
N VAL A 350 -17.86 6.36 -12.25
CA VAL A 350 -19.07 5.99 -11.50
C VAL A 350 -19.30 4.49 -11.53
N LEU A 351 -19.09 3.84 -12.69
CA LEU A 351 -19.20 2.39 -12.82
C LEU A 351 -18.22 1.68 -11.87
N VAL A 352 -16.94 2.05 -11.88
CA VAL A 352 -15.92 1.45 -11.00
C VAL A 352 -16.22 1.67 -9.52
N ILE A 353 -16.65 2.88 -9.15
CA ILE A 353 -17.04 3.19 -7.76
C ILE A 353 -18.26 2.37 -7.35
N ALA A 354 -19.28 2.30 -8.21
CA ALA A 354 -20.50 1.55 -7.94
C ALA A 354 -20.21 0.05 -7.81
N THR A 355 -19.40 -0.53 -8.70
CA THR A 355 -19.08 -1.97 -8.65
C THR A 355 -18.20 -2.30 -7.45
N ALA A 356 -17.26 -1.44 -7.10
CA ALA A 356 -16.46 -1.59 -5.88
C ALA A 356 -17.32 -1.57 -4.62
N CYS A 357 -18.15 -0.54 -4.45
CA CYS A 357 -18.98 -0.34 -3.26
C CYS A 357 -20.09 -1.38 -3.17
N LEU A 358 -20.90 -1.54 -4.22
CA LEU A 358 -22.04 -2.47 -4.21
C LEU A 358 -21.56 -3.92 -4.13
N GLY A 359 -20.50 -4.28 -4.87
CA GLY A 359 -19.94 -5.63 -4.83
C GLY A 359 -19.49 -6.04 -3.43
N LYS A 360 -18.79 -5.15 -2.72
CA LYS A 360 -18.39 -5.37 -1.33
C LYS A 360 -19.59 -5.43 -0.39
N ILE A 361 -20.42 -4.38 -0.39
CA ILE A 361 -21.50 -4.23 0.59
C ILE A 361 -22.53 -5.35 0.43
N ILE A 362 -23.00 -5.59 -0.80
CA ILE A 362 -24.02 -6.61 -1.10
C ILE A 362 -23.45 -8.01 -0.87
N GLY A 363 -22.22 -8.29 -1.33
CA GLY A 363 -21.59 -9.59 -1.16
C GLY A 363 -21.44 -9.98 0.31
N THR A 364 -20.92 -9.07 1.12
CA THR A 364 -20.79 -9.26 2.56
C THR A 364 -22.16 -9.36 3.24
N MET A 365 -23.14 -8.54 2.86
CA MET A 365 -24.47 -8.54 3.47
C MET A 365 -25.23 -9.84 3.19
N ILE A 366 -25.25 -10.33 1.95
CA ILE A 366 -25.93 -11.59 1.57
C ILE A 366 -25.39 -12.74 2.40
N VAL A 367 -24.06 -12.91 2.45
CA VAL A 367 -23.44 -14.00 3.18
C VAL A 367 -23.66 -13.87 4.69
N SER A 368 -23.61 -12.65 5.22
CA SER A 368 -23.91 -12.41 6.64
C SER A 368 -25.34 -12.81 7.01
N LEU A 369 -26.32 -12.53 6.14
CA LEU A 369 -27.71 -12.93 6.33
C LEU A 369 -27.88 -14.46 6.28
N MET A 370 -27.14 -15.17 5.42
CA MET A 370 -27.13 -16.64 5.37
C MET A 370 -26.64 -17.26 6.70
N PHE A 371 -25.71 -16.59 7.38
CA PHE A 371 -25.26 -16.95 8.74
C PHE A 371 -26.14 -16.39 9.85
N LYS A 372 -27.38 -15.99 9.54
CA LYS A 372 -28.39 -15.49 10.48
C LYS A 372 -27.92 -14.28 11.30
N VAL A 373 -27.01 -13.47 10.77
CA VAL A 373 -26.69 -12.15 11.35
C VAL A 373 -27.94 -11.27 11.23
N PRO A 374 -28.35 -10.53 12.28
CA PRO A 374 -29.45 -9.58 12.19
C PRO A 374 -29.28 -8.61 11.03
N LYS A 375 -30.37 -8.26 10.32
CA LYS A 375 -30.30 -7.44 9.09
C LYS A 375 -29.53 -6.13 9.25
N ARG A 376 -29.71 -5.44 10.39
CA ARG A 376 -29.01 -4.19 10.72
C ARG A 376 -27.50 -4.40 10.88
N GLU A 377 -27.11 -5.49 11.53
CA GLU A 377 -25.71 -5.86 11.72
C GLU A 377 -25.06 -6.33 10.42
N ALA A 378 -25.80 -7.05 9.58
CA ALA A 378 -25.34 -7.47 8.26
C ALA A 378 -25.08 -6.27 7.33
N ALA A 379 -25.96 -5.27 7.37
CA ALA A 379 -25.76 -4.01 6.65
C ALA A 379 -24.54 -3.26 7.19
N ALA A 380 -24.42 -3.10 8.52
CA ALA A 380 -23.27 -2.46 9.14
C ALA A 380 -21.95 -3.16 8.76
N LEU A 381 -21.92 -4.49 8.79
CA LEU A 381 -20.78 -5.29 8.38
C LEU A 381 -20.43 -5.09 6.90
N GLY A 382 -21.41 -5.00 6.02
CA GLY A 382 -21.20 -4.67 4.60
C GLY A 382 -20.52 -3.31 4.41
N PHE A 383 -20.97 -2.27 5.11
CA PHE A 383 -20.33 -0.95 5.08
C PHE A 383 -18.92 -0.97 5.65
N LEU A 384 -18.70 -1.65 6.77
CA LEU A 384 -17.38 -1.80 7.39
C LEU A 384 -16.40 -2.54 6.46
N MET A 385 -16.85 -3.57 5.75
CA MET A 385 -16.01 -4.31 4.78
C MET A 385 -15.68 -3.55 3.51
N ASN A 386 -16.39 -2.46 3.21
CA ASN A 386 -16.03 -1.53 2.13
C ASN A 386 -14.91 -0.55 2.52
N THR A 387 -14.33 -0.70 3.72
CA THR A 387 -13.20 0.15 4.14
C THR A 387 -11.99 -0.12 3.26
N LYS A 388 -11.73 0.82 2.36
CA LYS A 388 -10.54 0.86 1.51
C LYS A 388 -9.44 1.65 2.21
N GLY A 389 -8.21 1.49 1.73
CA GLY A 389 -7.06 2.12 2.37
C GLY A 389 -5.78 1.95 1.59
N LEU A 390 -4.67 2.02 2.32
CA LEU A 390 -3.34 2.07 1.77
C LEU A 390 -3.00 0.87 0.85
N VAL A 391 -3.44 -0.35 1.18
CA VAL A 391 -3.11 -1.55 0.39
C VAL A 391 -3.64 -1.46 -1.04
N GLU A 392 -4.83 -0.90 -1.26
CA GLU A 392 -5.35 -0.72 -2.62
C GLU A 392 -4.50 0.27 -3.43
N LEU A 393 -4.07 1.38 -2.82
CA LEU A 393 -3.17 2.34 -3.45
C LEU A 393 -1.82 1.69 -3.81
N ILE A 394 -1.33 0.78 -2.97
CA ILE A 394 -0.15 -0.03 -3.28
C ILE A 394 -0.39 -0.85 -4.55
N VAL A 395 -1.47 -1.64 -4.60
CA VAL A 395 -1.77 -2.48 -5.76
C VAL A 395 -1.89 -1.66 -7.04
N LEU A 396 -2.56 -0.50 -6.97
CA LEU A 396 -2.74 0.40 -8.12
C LEU A 396 -1.40 1.01 -8.59
N ASN A 397 -0.56 1.47 -7.65
CA ASN A 397 0.75 2.03 -7.99
C ASN A 397 1.69 0.96 -8.58
N ILE A 398 1.71 -0.25 -8.01
CA ILE A 398 2.47 -1.37 -8.56
C ILE A 398 1.99 -1.71 -9.98
N GLY A 399 0.66 -1.79 -10.18
CA GLY A 399 0.08 -2.04 -11.49
C GLY A 399 0.45 -0.98 -12.52
N LYS A 400 0.55 0.29 -12.09
CA LYS A 400 1.01 1.42 -12.92
C LYS A 400 2.49 1.31 -13.26
N ASP A 401 3.34 1.05 -12.28
CA ASP A 401 4.79 0.94 -12.46
C ASP A 401 5.16 -0.26 -13.35
N ARG A 402 4.41 -1.36 -13.25
CA ARG A 402 4.52 -2.52 -14.14
C ARG A 402 3.85 -2.35 -15.50
N LYS A 403 3.35 -1.15 -15.82
CA LYS A 403 2.73 -0.81 -17.11
C LYS A 403 1.45 -1.59 -17.44
N VAL A 404 0.86 -2.29 -16.46
CA VAL A 404 -0.37 -3.07 -16.64
C VAL A 404 -1.60 -2.17 -16.75
N SER A 405 -1.61 -1.01 -16.08
CA SER A 405 -2.72 -0.05 -16.09
C SER A 405 -2.48 1.22 -16.93
N LEU A 406 -1.38 1.27 -17.69
CA LEU A 406 -0.90 2.49 -18.39
C LEU A 406 -1.90 3.10 -19.37
N LEU A 407 -2.84 2.33 -19.90
CA LEU A 407 -3.80 2.81 -20.90
C LEU A 407 -5.06 3.48 -20.30
N MET A 408 -5.28 3.45 -18.98
CA MET A 408 -6.40 4.20 -18.37
C MET A 408 -6.13 5.70 -18.18
N PHE A 409 -4.86 6.13 -18.16
CA PHE A 409 -4.49 7.50 -17.75
C PHE A 409 -3.77 8.33 -18.82
N ASN A 410 -3.54 7.76 -20.01
CA ASN A 410 -2.98 8.44 -21.18
C ASN A 410 -4.03 8.76 -22.26
N ALA A 411 -5.33 8.59 -21.95
CA ALA A 411 -6.44 8.98 -22.82
C ALA A 411 -6.99 10.34 -22.40
#